data_AF-A0A0N5B7M4-F1
#
_entry.id   AF-A0A0N5B7M4-F1
#
_cell.length_a   1.000
_cell.length_b   1.000
_cell.length_c   1.000
_cell.angle_alpha   90.00
_cell.angle_beta   90.00
_cell.angle_gamma   90.00
#
_symmetry.space_group_name_H-M   'P 1'
#
loop_
_entity.id
_entity.type
_entity.pdbx_description
1 polymer ?
#
loop_
_entity_poly.entity_id
_entity_poly.type
_entity_poly.pdbx_seq_one_letter_code
_entity_poly.pdbx_strand_id
1 'polypeptide(L)'
;MINYNQSQGEISECESDVDDRELLENFAGIINMDENDIPEDSDDEENESDDDEPQIKRMKIDESTVFSSDVEWKKNPSKVTSHLDSFVGETGPTSFSKNNIKCLLDTFMIFFPDEMKEKIVSCTNARASEKRKKEWMVMTISIFEKLLGIVILLGALKSAREKIRYVVQGPFSRFDKYRQYMIPAKLIVSYLANLCFENNVEEGDKFGCIRNIYQKFIAICGMAYNIGSEITVDETLIASKNRFKMRQFLKSKPAKYGLKF
;
A
#
# COMPACT_ATOMS: atom_id res chain seq x y z
N MET A 1 -50.20 -14.31 -1.69
CA MET A 1 -49.66 -13.65 -2.90
C MET A 1 -49.38 -12.21 -2.53
N ILE A 2 -48.10 -11.88 -2.32
CA ILE A 2 -47.67 -10.57 -1.82
C ILE A 2 -47.04 -9.80 -3.00
N ASN A 3 -47.58 -8.61 -3.25
CA ASN A 3 -47.17 -7.67 -4.31
C ASN A 3 -45.75 -7.15 -4.05
N TYR A 4 -44.86 -7.28 -5.04
CA TYR A 4 -43.60 -6.56 -5.12
C TYR A 4 -43.84 -5.26 -5.90
N ASN A 5 -43.95 -4.14 -5.20
CA ASN A 5 -43.91 -2.82 -5.82
C ASN A 5 -42.47 -2.34 -5.99
N GLN A 6 -42.21 -1.82 -7.19
CA GLN A 6 -40.99 -1.19 -7.66
C GLN A 6 -40.60 0.01 -6.78
N SER A 7 -39.31 0.13 -6.49
CA SER A 7 -38.66 1.37 -6.06
C SER A 7 -37.33 1.46 -6.82
N GLN A 8 -37.38 1.97 -8.06
CA GLN A 8 -36.19 2.46 -8.74
C GLN A 8 -35.90 3.86 -8.19
N GLY A 9 -34.80 3.99 -7.44
CA GLY A 9 -34.25 5.29 -7.08
C GLY A 9 -33.44 5.83 -8.26
N GLU A 10 -33.96 6.87 -8.91
CA GLU A 10 -33.21 7.67 -9.89
C GLU A 10 -32.07 8.39 -9.18
N ILE A 11 -30.83 8.11 -9.59
CA ILE A 11 -29.65 8.88 -9.17
C ILE A 11 -29.52 10.05 -10.14
N SER A 12 -29.90 11.24 -9.66
CA SER A 12 -29.72 12.52 -10.36
C SER A 12 -28.23 12.79 -10.60
N GLU A 13 -27.85 12.91 -11.88
CA GLU A 13 -26.53 13.35 -12.31
C GLU A 13 -26.37 14.86 -12.03
N CYS A 14 -25.59 15.21 -11.02
CA CYS A 14 -25.10 16.57 -10.83
C CYS A 14 -23.73 16.72 -11.52
N GLU A 15 -23.73 17.40 -12.67
CA GLU A 15 -22.52 17.94 -13.28
C GLU A 15 -22.00 19.07 -12.41
N SER A 16 -20.87 18.85 -11.75
CA SER A 16 -20.00 19.92 -11.26
C SER A 16 -18.59 19.64 -11.76
N ASP A 17 -18.07 20.60 -12.53
CA ASP A 17 -16.71 20.63 -13.05
C ASP A 17 -15.76 21.00 -11.90
N VAL A 18 -15.42 20.02 -11.07
CA VAL A 18 -14.26 20.11 -10.18
C VAL A 18 -13.06 19.61 -10.98
N ASP A 19 -11.96 20.36 -10.95
CA ASP A 19 -10.74 20.08 -11.70
C ASP A 19 -10.10 18.74 -11.27
N ASP A 20 -10.59 17.65 -11.88
CA ASP A 20 -10.16 16.27 -11.67
C ASP A 20 -8.69 16.05 -12.09
N ARG A 21 -8.03 17.01 -12.76
CA ARG A 21 -6.65 16.84 -13.26
C ARG A 21 -5.62 16.76 -12.13
N GLU A 22 -5.68 17.66 -11.16
CA GLU A 22 -4.67 17.73 -10.08
C GLU A 22 -4.70 16.49 -9.16
N LEU A 23 -5.90 15.94 -8.92
CA LEU A 23 -6.10 14.73 -8.13
C LEU A 23 -5.68 13.46 -8.88
N LEU A 24 -5.95 13.40 -10.19
CA LEU A 24 -5.53 12.28 -11.04
C LEU A 24 -4.03 12.29 -11.30
N GLU A 25 -3.38 13.45 -11.38
CA GLU A 25 -1.92 13.56 -11.53
C GLU A 25 -1.18 13.07 -10.29
N ASN A 26 -1.65 13.43 -9.09
CA ASN A 26 -1.11 12.93 -7.83
C ASN A 26 -1.32 11.43 -7.63
N PHE A 27 -2.46 10.89 -8.11
CA PHE A 27 -2.75 9.46 -8.01
C PHE A 27 -2.02 8.64 -9.08
N ALA A 28 -1.88 9.19 -10.29
CA ALA A 28 -1.04 8.63 -11.34
C ALA A 28 0.42 8.56 -10.87
N GLY A 29 0.93 9.54 -10.13
CA GLY A 29 2.28 9.50 -9.55
C GLY A 29 2.57 8.31 -8.62
N ILE A 30 1.55 7.75 -7.95
CA ILE A 30 1.68 6.58 -7.04
C ILE A 30 1.70 5.26 -7.82
N ILE A 31 1.09 5.23 -9.01
CA ILE A 31 0.89 4.01 -9.81
C ILE A 31 1.73 4.00 -11.12
N ASN A 32 2.35 5.14 -11.48
CA ASN A 32 3.16 5.34 -12.67
C ASN A 32 4.58 4.80 -12.54
N MET A 33 4.76 3.48 -12.42
CA MET A 33 6.11 2.88 -12.37
C MET A 33 6.23 1.69 -13.32
N ASP A 34 6.78 1.96 -14.51
CA ASP A 34 7.57 1.03 -15.32
C ASP A 34 8.99 1.59 -15.35
N GLU A 35 9.92 0.64 -15.43
CA GLU A 35 11.37 0.79 -15.37
C GLU A 35 12.01 1.47 -16.60
N ASN A 36 11.27 1.72 -17.68
CA ASN A 36 11.86 2.03 -18.99
C ASN A 36 11.58 3.44 -19.56
N ASP A 37 10.73 4.26 -18.94
CA ASP A 37 10.45 5.63 -19.41
C ASP A 37 11.04 6.66 -18.44
N ILE A 38 12.36 6.83 -18.52
CA ILE A 38 13.07 7.96 -17.95
C ILE A 38 13.25 8.98 -19.09
N PRO A 39 12.50 10.09 -19.12
CA PRO A 39 12.97 11.28 -19.80
C PRO A 39 14.25 11.72 -19.09
N GLU A 40 15.32 11.94 -19.84
CA GLU A 40 16.40 12.83 -19.41
C GLU A 40 15.78 14.22 -19.25
N ASP A 41 15.30 14.55 -18.04
CA ASP A 41 14.96 15.94 -17.75
C ASP A 41 16.27 16.72 -17.67
N SER A 42 16.39 17.63 -18.63
CA SER A 42 17.39 18.69 -18.71
C SER A 42 17.36 19.56 -17.47
N ASP A 43 18.55 19.91 -17.01
CA ASP A 43 18.83 20.79 -15.89
C ASP A 43 18.06 22.12 -16.00
N ASP A 44 16.97 22.27 -15.25
CA ASP A 44 16.44 23.58 -14.87
C ASP A 44 17.05 23.93 -13.51
N GLU A 45 18.12 24.73 -13.58
CA GLU A 45 18.76 25.41 -12.46
C GLU A 45 17.77 26.36 -11.76
N GLU A 46 17.28 25.98 -10.59
CA GLU A 46 16.83 26.95 -9.59
C GLU A 46 17.66 26.78 -8.31
N ASN A 47 18.48 27.80 -8.06
CA ASN A 47 19.42 27.96 -6.97
C ASN A 47 18.82 27.59 -5.59
N GLU A 48 19.21 26.44 -5.06
CA GLU A 48 19.31 26.22 -3.61
C GLU A 48 20.80 26.09 -3.26
N SER A 49 21.21 26.90 -2.29
CA SER A 49 22.59 27.12 -1.86
C SER A 49 23.45 25.84 -1.75
N ASP A 50 24.52 25.82 -2.56
CA ASP A 50 25.71 24.98 -2.39
C ASP A 50 26.39 25.29 -1.05
N ASP A 51 26.05 24.59 0.04
CA ASP A 51 27.03 24.28 1.10
C ASP A 51 26.63 23.15 2.07
N ASP A 52 25.83 22.17 1.66
CA ASP A 52 25.65 20.94 2.46
C ASP A 52 25.49 19.74 1.53
N GLU A 53 26.56 19.37 0.84
CA GLU A 53 26.78 17.98 0.49
C GLU A 53 26.79 17.22 1.83
N PRO A 54 25.82 16.34 2.16
CA PRO A 54 26.03 15.46 3.28
C PRO A 54 27.11 14.50 2.81
N GLN A 55 28.37 14.85 3.12
CA GLN A 55 29.43 13.87 3.16
C GLN A 55 28.85 12.73 3.96
N ILE A 56 28.64 11.60 3.30
CA ILE A 56 28.34 10.35 3.97
C ILE A 56 29.62 10.07 4.75
N LYS A 57 29.75 10.70 5.93
CA LYS A 57 30.51 10.16 7.02
C LYS A 57 29.90 8.79 7.16
N ARG A 58 30.59 7.78 6.63
CA ARG A 58 30.40 6.40 7.06
C ARG A 58 30.40 6.52 8.56
N MET A 59 29.21 6.47 9.16
CA MET A 59 29.09 6.43 10.60
C MET A 59 29.98 5.25 10.96
N LYS A 60 31.08 5.51 11.66
CA LYS A 60 31.86 4.43 12.25
C LYS A 60 30.85 3.78 13.18
N ILE A 61 30.26 2.67 12.72
CA ILE A 61 29.38 1.87 13.53
C ILE A 61 30.27 1.41 14.66
N ASP A 62 30.11 2.06 15.81
CA ASP A 62 30.75 1.65 17.02
C ASP A 62 30.31 0.22 17.30
N GLU A 63 31.24 -0.59 17.79
CA GLU A 63 31.27 -2.06 17.72
C GLU A 63 30.19 -2.75 18.59
N SER A 64 29.14 -2.03 18.98
CA SER A 64 28.09 -2.49 19.89
C SER A 64 26.71 -1.87 19.62
N THR A 65 26.34 -1.58 18.37
CA THR A 65 24.98 -1.07 18.10
C THR A 65 23.96 -2.21 18.25
N VAL A 66 23.47 -2.39 19.47
CA VAL A 66 22.46 -3.38 19.89
C VAL A 66 21.11 -3.01 19.28
N PHE A 67 20.55 -3.91 18.46
CA PHE A 67 19.14 -3.93 18.09
C PHE A 67 18.58 -5.29 18.49
N SER A 68 17.64 -5.28 19.44
CA SER A 68 17.25 -6.39 20.32
C SER A 68 18.36 -6.80 21.29
N SER A 69 18.05 -6.93 22.58
CA SER A 69 19.03 -7.15 23.66
C SER A 69 19.86 -8.44 23.54
N ASP A 70 19.50 -9.33 22.62
CA ASP A 70 19.97 -10.72 22.65
C ASP A 70 20.79 -11.13 21.41
N VAL A 71 21.05 -10.23 20.46
CA VAL A 71 21.76 -10.56 19.21
C VAL A 71 22.88 -9.57 18.90
N GLU A 72 24.13 -10.04 18.99
CA GLU A 72 25.32 -9.29 18.52
C GLU A 72 25.65 -9.64 17.06
N TRP A 73 25.57 -8.65 16.17
CA TRP A 73 26.03 -8.80 14.79
C TRP A 73 27.55 -8.67 14.70
N LYS A 74 28.23 -9.73 14.23
CA LYS A 74 29.68 -9.72 14.02
C LYS A 74 29.99 -9.69 12.53
N LYS A 75 30.82 -8.74 12.10
CA LYS A 75 31.31 -8.63 10.71
C LYS A 75 32.05 -9.89 10.24
N ASN A 76 32.77 -10.52 11.18
CA ASN A 76 33.45 -11.79 10.97
C ASN A 76 32.91 -12.78 12.02
N PRO A 77 31.81 -13.50 11.73
CA PRO A 77 31.32 -14.50 12.66
C PRO A 77 32.35 -15.61 12.84
N SER A 78 32.50 -16.12 14.06
CA SER A 78 33.29 -17.31 14.32
C SER A 78 32.79 -18.44 13.42
N LYS A 79 33.70 -19.15 12.75
CA LYS A 79 33.31 -20.31 11.92
C LYS A 79 32.61 -21.33 12.81
N VAL A 80 31.31 -21.48 12.63
CA VAL A 80 30.52 -22.54 13.24
C VAL A 80 30.95 -23.84 12.57
N THR A 81 31.80 -24.61 13.25
CA THR A 81 32.30 -25.92 12.78
C THR A 81 31.41 -27.08 13.20
N SER A 82 30.32 -26.82 13.93
CA SER A 82 29.34 -27.85 14.26
C SER A 82 28.48 -28.15 13.03
N HIS A 83 28.28 -29.44 12.74
CA HIS A 83 27.19 -29.88 11.88
C HIS A 83 25.90 -29.22 12.39
N LEU A 84 25.31 -28.35 11.57
CA LEU A 84 23.96 -27.84 11.85
C LEU A 84 23.02 -29.03 11.79
N ASP A 85 22.23 -29.22 12.85
CA ASP A 85 21.19 -30.24 12.83
C ASP A 85 20.24 -30.00 11.66
N SER A 86 19.73 -31.09 11.08
CA SER A 86 18.74 -30.99 10.01
C SER A 86 17.48 -30.31 10.54
N PHE A 87 16.90 -29.41 9.76
CA PHE A 87 15.67 -28.73 10.13
C PHE A 87 14.52 -29.74 10.29
N VAL A 88 13.87 -29.73 11.46
CA VAL A 88 12.75 -30.64 11.80
C VAL A 88 11.42 -29.86 11.95
N GLY A 89 11.39 -28.58 11.60
CA GLY A 89 10.21 -27.74 11.76
C GLY A 89 9.10 -28.08 10.76
N GLU A 90 7.84 -27.94 11.18
CA GLU A 90 6.70 -28.03 10.27
C GLU A 90 6.66 -26.81 9.35
N THR A 91 6.69 -27.02 8.04
CA THR A 91 6.55 -25.96 7.03
C THR A 91 5.13 -25.86 6.49
N GLY A 92 4.69 -24.65 6.13
CA GLY A 92 3.42 -24.44 5.46
C GLY A 92 2.41 -23.63 6.27
N PRO A 93 1.14 -23.59 5.82
CA PRO A 93 0.09 -22.88 6.53
C PRO A 93 -0.07 -23.39 7.96
N THR A 94 -0.07 -22.46 8.91
CA THR A 94 -0.21 -22.76 10.34
C THR A 94 -1.64 -23.22 10.67
N SER A 95 -1.83 -23.71 11.90
CA SER A 95 -3.18 -23.97 12.43
C SER A 95 -4.06 -22.71 12.43
N PHE A 96 -3.48 -21.52 12.62
CA PHE A 96 -4.19 -20.24 12.48
C PHE A 96 -4.77 -20.09 11.07
N SER A 97 -3.98 -20.31 10.03
CA SER A 97 -4.46 -20.25 8.64
C SER A 97 -5.50 -21.33 8.33
N LYS A 98 -5.25 -22.59 8.73
CA LYS A 98 -6.18 -23.71 8.51
C LYS A 98 -7.54 -23.48 9.18
N ASN A 99 -7.56 -22.82 10.34
CA ASN A 99 -8.78 -22.54 11.07
C ASN A 99 -9.58 -21.38 10.45
N ASN A 100 -8.91 -20.38 9.89
CA ASN A 100 -9.57 -19.17 9.38
C ASN A 100 -9.87 -19.18 7.86
N ILE A 101 -9.14 -19.98 7.06
CA ILE A 101 -9.32 -20.04 5.61
C ILE A 101 -10.30 -21.16 5.23
N LYS A 102 -11.46 -20.81 4.68
CA LYS A 102 -12.48 -21.76 4.19
C LYS A 102 -12.69 -21.68 2.68
N CYS A 103 -12.41 -20.52 2.10
CA CYS A 103 -12.48 -20.29 0.67
C CYS A 103 -11.32 -19.41 0.17
N LEU A 104 -11.22 -19.24 -1.15
CA LEU A 104 -10.18 -18.44 -1.79
C LEU A 104 -10.15 -16.98 -1.29
N LEU A 105 -11.32 -16.40 -1.01
CA LEU A 105 -11.41 -15.03 -0.52
C LEU A 105 -10.77 -14.89 0.87
N ASP A 106 -10.96 -15.88 1.75
CA ASP A 106 -10.40 -15.88 3.10
C ASP A 106 -8.87 -15.89 3.07
N THR A 107 -8.26 -16.54 2.07
CA THR A 107 -6.80 -16.54 1.87
C THR A 107 -6.24 -15.13 1.73
N PHE A 108 -6.98 -14.22 1.11
CA PHE A 108 -6.58 -12.82 1.00
C PHE A 108 -7.04 -12.02 2.23
N MET A 109 -8.27 -12.23 2.70
CA MET A 109 -8.87 -11.44 3.78
C MET A 109 -8.26 -11.74 5.15
N ILE A 110 -7.57 -12.87 5.35
CA ILE A 110 -6.83 -13.14 6.59
C ILE A 110 -5.80 -12.05 6.92
N PHE A 111 -5.24 -11.38 5.89
CA PHE A 111 -4.29 -10.28 6.04
C PHE A 111 -4.95 -8.93 6.37
N PHE A 112 -6.28 -8.85 6.32
CA PHE A 112 -7.09 -7.66 6.60
C PHE A 112 -8.20 -8.00 7.61
N PRO A 113 -7.84 -8.28 8.89
CA PRO A 113 -8.83 -8.59 9.92
C PRO A 113 -9.79 -7.42 10.13
N ASP A 114 -10.98 -7.70 10.64
CA ASP A 114 -12.05 -6.70 10.78
C ASP A 114 -11.60 -5.46 11.56
N GLU A 115 -10.85 -5.62 12.65
CA GLU A 115 -10.30 -4.49 13.42
C GLU A 115 -9.40 -3.57 12.56
N MET A 116 -8.61 -4.14 11.65
CA MET A 116 -7.77 -3.37 10.72
C MET A 116 -8.64 -2.63 9.70
N LYS A 117 -9.65 -3.29 9.14
CA LYS A 117 -10.58 -2.66 8.19
C LYS A 117 -11.37 -1.53 8.84
N GLU A 118 -11.87 -1.75 10.07
CA GLU A 118 -12.59 -0.76 10.87
C GLU A 118 -11.72 0.47 11.17
N LYS A 119 -10.45 0.27 11.53
CA LYS A 119 -9.49 1.36 11.75
C LYS A 119 -9.27 2.17 10.47
N ILE A 120 -9.04 1.52 9.33
CA ILE A 120 -8.82 2.20 8.04
C ILE A 120 -10.08 2.99 7.63
N VAL A 121 -11.25 2.36 7.71
CA VAL A 121 -12.52 2.99 7.35
C VAL A 121 -12.83 4.17 8.25
N SER A 122 -12.65 4.04 9.57
CA SER A 122 -12.89 5.13 10.52
C SER A 122 -11.94 6.31 10.32
N CYS A 123 -10.64 6.05 10.12
CA CYS A 123 -9.66 7.10 9.83
C CYS A 123 -9.95 7.80 8.51
N THR A 124 -10.28 7.04 7.47
CA THR A 124 -10.60 7.58 6.13
C THR A 124 -11.85 8.47 6.19
N ASN A 125 -12.91 8.03 6.86
CA ASN A 125 -14.13 8.82 7.03
C ASN A 125 -13.91 10.09 7.86
N ALA A 126 -13.10 10.03 8.92
CA ALA A 126 -12.73 11.20 9.72
C ALA A 126 -11.99 12.25 8.86
N ARG A 127 -10.93 11.82 8.16
CA ARG A 127 -10.14 12.69 7.27
C ARG A 127 -10.99 13.32 6.18
N ALA A 128 -11.88 12.54 5.57
CA ALA A 128 -12.75 13.05 4.52
C ALA A 128 -13.81 14.03 5.05
N SER A 129 -14.35 13.80 6.25
CA SER A 129 -15.31 14.71 6.88
C SER A 129 -14.70 16.08 7.18
N GLU A 130 -13.42 16.13 7.55
CA GLU A 130 -12.67 17.37 7.74
C GLU A 130 -12.46 18.12 6.42
N LYS A 131 -12.09 17.41 5.35
CA LYS A 131 -11.73 18.00 4.04
C LYS A 131 -12.89 18.24 3.09
N ARG A 132 -13.97 17.45 3.14
CA ARG A 132 -15.02 17.34 2.11
C ARG A 132 -16.43 17.30 2.71
N LYS A 133 -16.76 18.31 3.53
CA LYS A 133 -18.01 18.41 4.31
C LYS A 133 -19.33 18.24 3.53
N LYS A 134 -19.37 18.43 2.20
CA LYS A 134 -20.61 18.42 1.40
C LYS A 134 -20.76 17.27 0.41
N GLU A 135 -19.68 16.55 0.08
CA GLU A 135 -19.65 15.59 -1.04
C GLU A 135 -19.16 14.19 -0.64
N TRP A 136 -18.83 13.98 0.64
CA TRP A 136 -18.32 12.70 1.09
C TRP A 136 -19.43 11.65 1.22
N MET A 137 -19.30 10.57 0.45
CA MET A 137 -20.04 9.35 0.70
C MET A 137 -19.30 8.53 1.75
N VAL A 138 -19.98 8.19 2.85
CA VAL A 138 -19.38 7.42 3.95
C VAL A 138 -18.85 6.08 3.42
N MET A 139 -17.55 5.85 3.60
CA MET A 139 -16.93 4.57 3.30
C MET A 139 -17.42 3.54 4.32
N THR A 140 -17.91 2.40 3.84
CA THR A 140 -18.20 1.22 4.66
C THR A 140 -17.13 0.16 4.46
N ILE A 141 -17.07 -0.85 5.33
CA ILE A 141 -16.18 -2.01 5.17
C ILE A 141 -16.38 -2.68 3.81
N SER A 142 -17.64 -2.84 3.37
CA SER A 142 -17.95 -3.39 2.04
C SER A 142 -17.41 -2.54 0.89
N ILE A 143 -17.45 -1.21 1.01
CA ILE A 143 -16.87 -0.30 0.01
C ILE A 143 -15.34 -0.41 0.02
N PHE A 144 -14.72 -0.51 1.18
CA PHE A 144 -13.28 -0.71 1.31
C PHE A 144 -12.84 -2.04 0.67
N GLU A 145 -13.55 -3.14 0.91
CA GLU A 145 -13.25 -4.44 0.28
C GLU A 145 -13.42 -4.41 -1.24
N LYS A 146 -14.46 -3.71 -1.75
CA LYS A 146 -14.61 -3.46 -3.19
C LYS A 146 -13.44 -2.65 -3.75
N LEU A 147 -12.96 -1.65 -3.00
CA LEU A 147 -11.81 -0.84 -3.39
C LEU A 147 -10.54 -1.69 -3.49
N LEU A 148 -10.29 -2.58 -2.53
CA LEU A 148 -9.20 -3.56 -2.59
C LEU A 148 -9.33 -4.45 -3.83
N GLY A 149 -10.54 -4.97 -4.10
CA GLY A 149 -10.80 -5.77 -5.30
C GLY A 149 -10.45 -5.03 -6.59
N ILE A 150 -10.79 -3.75 -6.69
CA ILE A 150 -10.45 -2.90 -7.84
C ILE A 150 -8.93 -2.72 -7.97
N VAL A 151 -8.21 -2.49 -6.87
CA VAL A 151 -6.75 -2.36 -6.89
C VAL A 151 -6.07 -3.65 -7.36
N ILE A 152 -6.51 -4.81 -6.86
CA ILE A 152 -6.01 -6.12 -7.31
C ILE A 152 -6.27 -6.31 -8.80
N LEU A 153 -7.47 -5.95 -9.25
CA LEU A 153 -7.88 -6.09 -10.64
C LEU A 153 -7.06 -5.22 -11.59
N LEU A 154 -6.79 -3.97 -11.20
CA LEU A 154 -5.92 -3.06 -11.96
C LEU A 154 -4.50 -3.63 -12.12
N GLY A 155 -3.95 -4.21 -11.05
CA GLY A 155 -2.65 -4.88 -11.06
C GLY A 155 -2.64 -6.10 -11.99
N ALA A 156 -3.64 -6.97 -11.87
CA ALA A 156 -3.78 -8.17 -12.69
C ALA A 156 -3.88 -7.86 -14.20
N LEU A 157 -4.49 -6.73 -14.55
CA LEU A 157 -4.60 -6.29 -15.94
C LEU A 157 -3.42 -5.48 -16.46
N LYS A 158 -2.43 -5.14 -15.61
CA LYS A 158 -1.38 -4.17 -15.93
C LYS A 158 -1.95 -2.81 -16.36
N SER A 159 -3.12 -2.44 -15.85
CA SER A 159 -3.85 -1.22 -16.18
C SER A 159 -3.69 -0.14 -15.13
N ALA A 160 -2.64 -0.25 -14.33
CA ALA A 160 -2.32 0.62 -13.22
C ALA A 160 -2.24 2.10 -13.67
N ARG A 161 -1.77 2.33 -14.91
CA ARG A 161 -1.59 3.65 -15.54
C ARG A 161 -2.81 4.14 -16.34
N GLU A 162 -3.83 3.31 -16.47
CA GLU A 162 -5.02 3.69 -17.22
C GLU A 162 -5.94 4.55 -16.37
N LYS A 163 -6.62 5.52 -17.01
CA LYS A 163 -7.62 6.31 -16.30
C LYS A 163 -8.70 5.39 -15.77
N ILE A 164 -8.96 5.44 -14.46
CA ILE A 164 -9.91 4.55 -13.78
C ILE A 164 -11.27 4.48 -14.49
N ARG A 165 -11.73 5.61 -15.05
CA ARG A 165 -12.98 5.67 -15.81
C ARG A 165 -13.02 4.64 -16.93
N TYR A 166 -11.94 4.41 -17.67
CA TYR A 166 -11.89 3.44 -18.78
C TYR A 166 -11.84 2.00 -18.30
N VAL A 167 -11.39 1.77 -17.08
CA VAL A 167 -11.34 0.44 -16.48
C VAL A 167 -12.72 0.05 -15.96
N VAL A 168 -13.39 0.96 -15.23
CA VAL A 168 -14.62 0.63 -14.50
C VAL A 168 -15.90 1.07 -15.19
N GLN A 169 -15.84 1.97 -16.19
CA GLN A 169 -17.01 2.57 -16.80
C GLN A 169 -16.88 2.84 -18.32
N GLY A 170 -18.01 2.85 -19.01
CA GLY A 170 -18.11 3.25 -20.40
C GLY A 170 -18.11 2.09 -21.39
N PRO A 171 -18.40 2.37 -22.67
CA PRO A 171 -18.67 1.35 -23.69
C PRO A 171 -17.48 0.46 -24.02
N PHE A 172 -16.27 0.87 -23.65
CA PHE A 172 -15.02 0.11 -23.83
C PHE A 172 -14.44 -0.40 -22.51
N SER A 173 -15.22 -0.34 -21.42
CA SER A 173 -14.82 -0.91 -20.14
C SER A 173 -14.59 -2.41 -20.27
N ARG A 174 -13.40 -2.87 -19.85
CA ARG A 174 -13.09 -4.30 -19.77
C ARG A 174 -13.98 -5.04 -18.76
N PHE A 175 -14.70 -4.30 -17.91
CA PHE A 175 -15.58 -4.82 -16.88
C PHE A 175 -17.03 -4.37 -17.02
N ASP A 176 -17.49 -4.04 -18.23
CA ASP A 176 -18.87 -3.59 -18.44
C ASP A 176 -19.90 -4.60 -17.89
N LYS A 177 -19.62 -5.91 -18.01
CA LYS A 177 -20.45 -6.99 -17.43
C LYS A 177 -20.57 -6.96 -15.91
N TYR A 178 -19.63 -6.31 -15.21
CA TYR A 178 -19.60 -6.21 -13.75
C TYR A 178 -19.87 -4.79 -13.25
N ARG A 179 -20.19 -3.86 -14.16
CA ARG A 179 -20.36 -2.43 -13.87
C ARG A 179 -21.33 -2.16 -12.72
N GLN A 180 -22.42 -2.92 -12.64
CA GLN A 180 -23.42 -2.78 -11.57
C GLN A 180 -22.88 -3.09 -10.15
N TYR A 181 -21.78 -3.83 -10.06
CA TYR A 181 -21.13 -4.18 -8.79
C TYR A 181 -19.95 -3.26 -8.46
N MET A 182 -19.53 -2.42 -9.40
CA MET A 182 -18.38 -1.54 -9.28
C MET A 182 -18.75 -0.23 -8.56
N ILE A 183 -17.76 0.33 -7.87
CA ILE A 183 -17.85 1.70 -7.36
C ILE A 183 -17.75 2.66 -8.57
N PRO A 184 -18.61 3.70 -8.66
CA PRO A 184 -18.46 4.75 -9.67
C PRO A 184 -17.06 5.36 -9.70
N ALA A 185 -16.52 5.64 -10.89
CA ALA A 185 -15.15 6.14 -11.07
C ALA A 185 -14.84 7.38 -10.20
N LYS A 186 -15.74 8.36 -10.14
CA LYS A 186 -15.59 9.56 -9.31
C LYS A 186 -15.45 9.24 -7.82
N LEU A 187 -16.22 8.26 -7.33
CA LEU A 187 -16.14 7.83 -5.94
C LEU A 187 -14.84 7.08 -5.65
N ILE A 188 -14.34 6.26 -6.59
CA ILE A 188 -13.03 5.60 -6.43
C ILE A 188 -11.92 6.64 -6.22
N VAL A 189 -11.86 7.67 -7.07
CA VAL A 189 -10.88 8.76 -6.94
C VAL A 189 -11.03 9.46 -5.58
N SER A 190 -12.27 9.78 -5.18
CA SER A 190 -12.55 10.40 -3.87
C SER A 190 -12.06 9.55 -2.69
N TYR A 191 -12.35 8.25 -2.70
CA TYR A 191 -11.92 7.32 -1.66
C TYR A 191 -10.40 7.22 -1.58
N LEU A 192 -9.74 7.09 -2.72
CA LEU A 192 -8.29 6.93 -2.78
C LEU A 192 -7.54 8.21 -2.37
N ALA A 193 -8.06 9.39 -2.72
CA ALA A 193 -7.49 10.67 -2.31
C ALA A 193 -7.60 10.94 -0.80
N ASN A 194 -8.59 10.32 -0.13
CA ASN A 194 -8.84 10.50 1.30
C ASN A 194 -8.46 9.29 2.16
N LEU A 195 -7.89 8.23 1.56
CA LEU A 195 -7.50 7.03 2.29
C LEU A 195 -6.54 7.38 3.42
N CYS A 196 -6.90 6.96 4.63
CA CYS A 196 -6.17 7.26 5.85
C CYS A 196 -6.08 6.02 6.73
N PHE A 197 -4.90 5.78 7.29
CA PHE A 197 -4.62 4.59 8.11
C PHE A 197 -4.42 4.94 9.59
N GLU A 198 -4.02 6.19 9.89
CA GLU A 198 -3.86 6.70 11.24
C GLU A 198 -4.20 8.20 11.27
N ASN A 199 -4.93 8.63 12.31
CA ASN A 199 -5.33 10.02 12.50
C ASN A 199 -4.35 10.76 13.41
N ASN A 200 -3.77 10.05 14.38
CA ASN A 200 -2.89 10.63 15.39
C ASN A 200 -1.47 10.11 15.17
N VAL A 201 -0.71 10.86 14.39
CA VAL A 201 0.70 10.55 14.11
C VAL A 201 1.56 11.34 15.08
N GLU A 202 2.37 10.63 15.86
CA GLU A 202 3.30 11.26 16.80
C GLU A 202 4.29 12.15 16.05
N GLU A 203 4.61 13.30 16.65
CA GLU A 203 5.57 14.23 16.07
C GLU A 203 6.95 13.57 15.98
N GLY A 204 7.54 13.60 14.79
CA GLY A 204 8.82 12.95 14.52
C GLY A 204 8.71 11.51 14.00
N ASP A 205 7.57 10.83 14.13
CA ASP A 205 7.38 9.50 13.54
C ASP A 205 7.08 9.60 12.04
N LYS A 206 8.14 9.50 11.23
CA LYS A 206 8.06 9.54 9.77
C LYS A 206 7.22 8.39 9.18
N PHE A 207 7.05 7.28 9.89
CA PHE A 207 6.30 6.09 9.44
C PHE A 207 4.93 5.96 10.15
N GLY A 208 4.60 6.87 11.06
CA GLY A 208 3.44 6.74 11.94
C GLY A 208 2.10 6.71 11.22
N CYS A 209 2.01 7.32 10.04
CA CYS A 209 0.82 7.25 9.20
C CYS A 209 0.38 5.82 8.87
N ILE A 210 1.28 4.83 8.84
CA ILE A 210 0.98 3.43 8.48
C ILE A 210 1.51 2.41 9.49
N ARG A 211 2.36 2.82 10.44
CA ARG A 211 3.07 1.94 11.39
C ARG A 211 2.17 0.88 12.02
N ASN A 212 1.03 1.29 12.58
CA ASN A 212 0.11 0.39 13.27
C ASN A 212 -0.45 -0.69 12.34
N ILE A 213 -0.84 -0.30 11.13
CA ILE A 213 -1.35 -1.23 10.10
C ILE A 213 -0.24 -2.16 9.63
N TYR A 214 0.96 -1.62 9.38
CA TYR A 214 2.12 -2.38 8.94
C TYR A 214 2.57 -3.43 9.97
N GLN A 215 2.66 -3.08 11.24
CA GLN A 215 3.03 -4.00 12.31
C GLN A 215 2.00 -5.13 12.47
N LYS A 216 0.71 -4.81 12.42
CA LYS A 216 -0.36 -5.82 12.43
C LYS A 216 -0.26 -6.76 11.22
N PHE A 217 0.00 -6.20 10.03
CA PHE A 217 0.18 -7.00 8.82
C PHE A 217 1.35 -7.98 8.95
N ILE A 218 2.53 -7.52 9.41
CA ILE A 218 3.69 -8.40 9.65
C ILE A 218 3.38 -9.48 10.68
N ALA A 219 2.72 -9.12 11.77
CA ALA A 219 2.34 -10.10 12.80
C ALA A 219 1.44 -11.20 12.20
N ILE A 220 0.49 -10.84 11.33
CA ILE A 220 -0.36 -11.80 10.63
C ILE A 220 0.47 -12.67 9.69
N CYS A 221 1.42 -12.10 8.93
CA CYS A 221 2.31 -12.89 8.07
C CYS A 221 3.06 -13.97 8.87
N GLY A 222 3.60 -13.61 10.04
CA GLY A 222 4.28 -14.55 10.93
C GLY A 222 3.34 -15.60 11.53
N MET A 223 2.09 -15.25 11.82
CA MET A 223 1.09 -16.21 12.29
C MET A 223 0.54 -17.11 11.17
N ALA A 224 0.55 -16.66 9.92
CA ALA A 224 -0.12 -17.34 8.82
C ALA A 224 0.68 -18.52 8.25
N TYR A 225 2.02 -18.48 8.31
CA TYR A 225 2.86 -19.44 7.62
C TYR A 225 4.14 -19.77 8.39
N ASN A 226 4.43 -21.06 8.55
CA ASN A 226 5.72 -21.53 9.05
C ASN A 226 6.73 -21.63 7.90
N ILE A 227 7.78 -20.83 7.97
CA ILE A 227 8.85 -20.78 6.96
C ILE A 227 9.73 -22.04 7.04
N GLY A 228 10.31 -22.46 5.91
CA GLY A 228 11.24 -23.58 5.83
C GLY A 228 12.67 -23.26 6.27
N SER A 229 13.56 -24.23 6.06
CA SER A 229 15.00 -24.15 6.38
C SER A 229 15.76 -23.13 5.54
N GLU A 230 15.37 -22.96 4.28
CA GLU A 230 16.00 -22.00 3.39
C GLU A 230 15.25 -20.67 3.40
N ILE A 231 15.91 -19.62 3.90
CA ILE A 231 15.39 -18.25 3.87
C ILE A 231 16.33 -17.34 3.08
N THR A 232 15.75 -16.35 2.40
CA THR A 232 16.50 -15.30 1.73
C THR A 232 16.07 -13.96 2.31
N VAL A 233 17.06 -13.11 2.59
CA VAL A 233 16.85 -11.73 3.03
C VAL A 233 17.48 -10.82 2.00
N ASP A 234 16.68 -9.94 1.42
CA ASP A 234 17.11 -8.95 0.45
C ASP A 234 16.33 -7.64 0.67
N GLU A 235 16.86 -6.55 0.16
CA GLU A 235 16.22 -5.24 0.18
C GLU A 235 15.20 -5.09 -0.96
N THR A 236 14.05 -4.53 -0.64
CA THR A 236 13.03 -4.16 -1.62
C THR A 236 12.90 -2.64 -1.70
N LEU A 237 12.78 -2.11 -2.92
CA LEU A 237 12.49 -0.70 -3.13
C LEU A 237 11.09 -0.55 -3.70
N ILE A 238 10.19 0.01 -2.89
CA ILE A 238 8.90 0.50 -3.39
C ILE A 238 9.17 1.84 -4.02
N ALA A 239 9.28 1.80 -5.34
CA ALA A 239 9.60 2.95 -6.14
C ALA A 239 8.59 4.10 -5.85
N SER A 240 9.07 5.35 -5.79
CA SER A 240 8.21 6.53 -5.66
C SER A 240 8.95 7.81 -6.06
N LYS A 241 8.28 8.66 -6.84
CA LYS A 241 8.76 10.01 -7.18
C LYS A 241 8.36 11.07 -6.14
N ASN A 242 7.42 10.74 -5.25
CA ASN A 242 6.87 11.68 -4.27
C ASN A 242 7.95 12.16 -3.29
N ARG A 243 7.86 13.43 -2.88
CA ARG A 243 8.75 13.99 -1.85
C ARG A 243 8.25 13.58 -0.46
N PHE A 244 8.97 12.69 0.22
CA PHE A 244 8.68 12.31 1.61
C PHE A 244 9.97 11.96 2.37
N LYS A 245 9.94 12.10 3.71
CA LYS A 245 11.12 12.08 4.60
C LYS A 245 11.89 10.75 4.68
N MET A 246 11.37 9.67 4.10
CA MET A 246 11.97 8.33 4.10
C MET A 246 12.40 7.86 2.70
N ARG A 247 12.31 8.75 1.69
CA ARG A 247 12.73 8.42 0.32
C ARG A 247 14.24 8.18 0.29
N GLN A 248 14.66 7.10 -0.33
CA GLN A 248 16.05 6.72 -0.51
C GLN A 248 16.40 6.58 -1.99
N PHE A 249 17.67 6.83 -2.31
CA PHE A 249 18.25 6.60 -3.62
C PHE A 249 19.05 5.30 -3.64
N LEU A 250 18.80 4.42 -4.60
CA LEU A 250 19.49 3.14 -4.79
C LEU A 250 19.97 3.03 -6.23
N LYS A 251 21.26 3.33 -6.45
CA LYS A 251 21.88 3.40 -7.79
C LYS A 251 21.73 2.11 -8.60
N SER A 252 21.72 0.96 -7.94
CA SER A 252 21.67 -0.37 -8.56
C SER A 252 20.27 -0.85 -8.89
N LYS A 253 19.20 -0.19 -8.38
CA LYS A 253 17.82 -0.60 -8.63
C LYS A 253 17.28 0.12 -9.88
N PRO A 254 16.41 -0.53 -10.69
CA PRO A 254 15.83 0.08 -11.88
C PRO A 254 15.09 1.39 -11.58
N ALA A 255 14.24 1.35 -10.55
CA ALA A 255 13.77 2.57 -9.91
C ALA A 255 14.87 3.10 -9.00
N LYS A 256 15.37 4.31 -9.30
CA LYS A 256 16.44 4.90 -8.50
C LYS A 256 15.97 5.47 -7.17
N TYR A 257 14.70 5.83 -7.04
CA TYR A 257 14.13 6.50 -5.87
C TYR A 257 12.89 5.79 -5.35
N GLY A 258 12.77 5.66 -4.03
CA GLY A 258 11.59 5.07 -3.40
C GLY A 258 11.71 4.89 -1.90
N LEU A 259 10.75 4.15 -1.32
CA LEU A 259 10.79 3.68 0.06
C LEU A 259 11.45 2.31 0.10
N LYS A 260 12.61 2.23 0.77
CA LYS A 260 13.34 0.97 0.98
C LYS A 260 12.76 0.21 2.17
N PHE A 261 12.57 -1.09 2.01
CA PHE A 261 12.25 -2.07 3.04
C PHE A 261 13.36 -3.12 3.12
#